data_AF-A0A7G9S3F6-F1
#
_entry.id   AF-A0A7G9S3F6-F1
#
_cell.length_a   1.000
_cell.length_b   1.000
_cell.length_c   1.000
_cell.angle_alpha   90.00
_cell.angle_beta   90.00
_cell.angle_gamma   90.00
#
_symmetry.space_group_name_H-M   'P 1'
#
loop_
_entity.id
_entity.type
_entity.pdbx_description
1 polymer ?
#
loop_
_entity_poly.entity_id
_entity_poly.type
_entity_poly.pdbx_seq_one_letter_code
_entity_poly.pdbx_strand_id
1 'polypeptide(L)'
;MRSRKTHVYTEGGSSSSADHAPTPEGGLGSPSAFQQIPDGMLIAYLDEFGHVGPYIGTNHKKFFHNPVFGYAGILVPAENVRRFGGNCFYSGVVMPLGTTTMTGQTPAELTSRVLIDVVKRLCLYAERNGRNLTVLLDQGGPMPREDAITRMASFIYSAKEPEMKRIIEVPMQLESHRYGAMQFADWLCAITSRTVHYHFTDSNEFDWAPNAFKNIVRNWATTESRIFVPETHSSVRTRSLIHPLKWVDSNFNSQLRTPGATLQQCVGDALSPRAEL
;
A
#
# COMPACT_ATOMS: atom_id res chain seq x y z
N MET A 1 55.91 -21.22 -35.83
CA MET A 1 55.92 -21.79 -34.46
C MET A 1 54.88 -21.01 -33.65
N ARG A 2 53.83 -21.56 -33.03
CA ARG A 2 53.41 -22.93 -32.71
C ARG A 2 51.88 -23.04 -32.85
N SER A 3 51.46 -24.26 -33.14
CA SER A 3 50.13 -24.73 -33.59
C SER A 3 49.03 -24.69 -32.53
N ARG A 4 47.79 -24.58 -33.04
CA ARG A 4 46.51 -24.95 -32.40
C ARG A 4 46.59 -26.36 -31.77
N LYS A 5 45.93 -26.54 -30.62
CA LYS A 5 45.50 -27.85 -30.10
C LYS A 5 43.98 -27.84 -29.93
N THR A 6 43.30 -28.49 -30.87
CA THR A 6 41.91 -28.96 -30.77
C THR A 6 41.90 -30.25 -29.95
N HIS A 7 41.13 -30.28 -28.86
CA HIS A 7 40.85 -31.51 -28.13
C HIS A 7 39.64 -32.20 -28.75
N VAL A 8 39.91 -33.37 -29.35
CA VAL A 8 38.91 -34.36 -29.78
C VAL A 8 38.63 -35.26 -28.58
N TYR A 9 37.38 -35.32 -28.14
CA TYR A 9 36.92 -36.35 -27.21
C TYR A 9 36.47 -37.55 -28.04
N THR A 10 37.14 -38.68 -27.87
CA THR A 10 36.78 -39.98 -28.44
C THR A 10 35.78 -40.69 -27.54
N GLU A 11 34.66 -41.10 -28.11
CA GLU A 11 33.69 -42.02 -27.51
C GLU A 11 34.34 -43.39 -27.28
N GLY A 12 34.30 -43.85 -26.04
CA GLY A 12 34.67 -45.21 -25.64
C GLY A 12 33.46 -45.89 -25.03
N GLY A 13 32.82 -46.76 -25.83
CA GLY A 13 31.83 -47.70 -25.33
C GLY A 13 32.50 -48.87 -24.62
N SER A 14 31.98 -49.26 -23.47
CA SER A 14 32.17 -50.59 -22.89
C SER A 14 30.95 -50.98 -22.06
N SER A 15 30.33 -52.07 -22.50
CA SER A 15 29.24 -52.81 -21.89
C SER A 15 29.68 -53.58 -20.63
N SER A 16 28.86 -53.54 -19.57
CA SER A 16 28.67 -54.66 -18.63
C SER A 16 27.37 -54.42 -17.85
N SER A 17 26.34 -55.22 -18.08
CA SER A 17 25.94 -56.39 -17.27
C SER A 17 24.86 -56.04 -16.26
N ALA A 18 23.78 -56.81 -16.34
CA ALA A 18 22.52 -56.63 -15.64
C ALA A 18 22.66 -56.70 -14.11
N ASP A 19 22.04 -55.74 -13.43
CA ASP A 19 21.60 -55.89 -12.04
C ASP A 19 20.10 -55.59 -11.98
N HIS A 20 19.35 -56.61 -11.56
CA HIS A 20 17.93 -56.55 -11.24
C HIS A 20 17.71 -55.65 -10.01
N ALA A 21 17.16 -54.46 -10.21
CA ALA A 21 16.60 -53.65 -9.13
C ALA A 21 15.15 -54.13 -8.84
N PRO A 22 14.78 -54.42 -7.59
CA PRO A 22 13.41 -54.79 -7.25
C PRO A 22 12.49 -53.57 -7.40
N THR A 23 11.37 -53.75 -8.10
CA THR A 23 10.27 -52.79 -8.17
C THR A 23 9.66 -52.60 -6.79
N PRO A 24 9.55 -51.36 -6.27
CA PRO A 24 8.72 -51.11 -5.10
C PRO A 24 7.26 -50.99 -5.55
N GLU A 25 6.54 -52.11 -5.53
CA GLU A 25 5.10 -52.08 -5.35
C GLU A 25 4.80 -51.65 -3.91
N GLY A 26 4.49 -50.37 -3.75
CA GLY A 26 4.07 -49.79 -2.49
C GLY A 26 3.32 -48.50 -2.80
N GLY A 27 2.00 -48.51 -2.58
CA GLY A 27 1.12 -47.41 -2.93
C GLY A 27 1.64 -46.08 -2.37
N LEU A 28 2.00 -45.16 -3.26
CA LEU A 28 2.10 -43.76 -2.89
C LEU A 28 0.71 -43.30 -2.52
N GLY A 29 0.50 -43.12 -1.22
CA GLY A 29 -0.56 -42.25 -0.74
C GLY A 29 -0.52 -40.96 -1.55
N SER A 30 -1.69 -40.55 -2.03
CA SER A 30 -1.95 -39.21 -2.56
C SER A 30 -1.10 -38.19 -1.81
N PRO A 31 -0.29 -37.34 -2.49
CA PRO A 31 0.55 -36.38 -1.81
C PRO A 31 -0.34 -35.49 -0.95
N SER A 32 -0.34 -35.75 0.35
CA SER A 32 -1.04 -34.96 1.34
C SER A 32 -0.38 -33.61 1.35
N ALA A 33 -1.05 -32.61 0.77
CA ALA A 33 -0.97 -31.21 1.13
C ALA A 33 0.43 -30.72 1.55
N PHE A 34 1.44 -30.90 0.70
CA PHE A 34 2.43 -29.83 0.58
C PHE A 34 1.64 -28.67 0.01
N GLN A 35 1.18 -27.79 0.90
CA GLN A 35 0.57 -26.52 0.55
C GLN A 35 1.47 -25.91 -0.53
N GLN A 36 0.93 -25.84 -1.75
CA GLN A 36 1.65 -25.40 -2.94
C GLN A 36 2.52 -24.20 -2.56
N ILE A 37 3.84 -24.38 -2.63
CA ILE A 37 4.75 -23.27 -2.33
C ILE A 37 4.35 -22.15 -3.29
N PRO A 38 4.17 -20.92 -2.79
CA PRO A 38 3.74 -19.80 -3.64
C PRO A 38 4.70 -19.64 -4.82
N ASP A 39 4.20 -19.87 -6.03
CA ASP A 39 4.97 -19.69 -7.26
C ASP A 39 5.07 -18.20 -7.58
N GLY A 40 6.05 -17.52 -6.97
CA GLY A 40 6.47 -16.19 -7.40
C GLY A 40 6.75 -15.20 -6.28
N MET A 41 7.51 -14.17 -6.65
CA MET A 41 7.94 -13.09 -5.77
C MET A 41 7.26 -11.79 -6.19
N LEU A 42 6.76 -11.04 -5.22
CA LEU A 42 6.31 -9.67 -5.36
C LEU A 42 7.33 -8.73 -4.72
N ILE A 43 7.79 -7.74 -5.46
CA ILE A 43 8.74 -6.72 -4.99
C ILE A 43 7.97 -5.41 -4.80
N ALA A 44 7.89 -4.92 -3.57
CA ALA A 44 7.32 -3.62 -3.27
C ALA A 44 8.43 -2.56 -3.16
N TYR A 45 8.39 -1.53 -4.00
CA TYR A 45 9.22 -0.34 -3.86
C TYR A 45 8.34 0.76 -3.29
N LEU A 46 8.70 1.31 -2.14
CA LEU A 46 7.87 2.26 -1.40
C LEU A 46 8.71 3.44 -0.92
N ASP A 47 8.11 4.62 -0.95
CA ASP A 47 8.62 5.83 -0.34
C ASP A 47 7.56 6.41 0.62
N GLU A 48 7.96 7.38 1.44
CA GLU A 48 7.14 8.11 2.38
C GLU A 48 6.42 9.30 1.69
N PHE A 49 5.15 9.51 2.01
CA PHE A 49 4.45 10.74 1.64
C PHE A 49 3.87 11.44 2.86
N GLY A 50 3.86 12.77 2.77
CA GLY A 50 3.45 13.62 3.88
C GLY A 50 4.56 13.81 4.90
N HIS A 51 4.46 14.87 5.70
CA HIS A 51 5.42 15.11 6.77
C HIS A 51 4.96 14.39 8.03
N VAL A 52 5.84 13.58 8.62
CA VAL A 52 5.56 12.82 9.86
C VAL A 52 5.33 13.70 11.11
N GLY A 53 5.76 14.95 11.06
CA GLY A 53 5.64 15.88 12.18
C GLY A 53 4.20 16.36 12.43
N PRO A 54 3.99 17.10 13.53
CA PRO A 54 2.66 17.60 13.90
C PRO A 54 2.01 18.43 12.79
N TYR A 55 0.68 18.33 12.70
CA TYR A 55 -0.13 19.10 11.77
C TYR A 55 -1.24 19.84 12.52
N ILE A 56 -1.41 21.13 12.20
CA ILE A 56 -2.45 21.98 12.78
C ILE A 56 -3.35 22.55 11.67
N GLY A 57 -2.75 22.95 10.55
CA GLY A 57 -3.50 23.52 9.43
C GLY A 57 -2.58 24.21 8.44
N THR A 58 -3.11 24.41 7.24
CA THR A 58 -2.42 25.04 6.08
C THR A 58 -1.86 26.43 6.40
N ASN A 59 -2.50 27.17 7.30
CA ASN A 59 -2.09 28.53 7.69
C ASN A 59 -1.17 28.59 8.92
N HIS A 60 -0.82 27.46 9.54
CA HIS A 60 0.02 27.47 10.75
C HIS A 60 1.50 27.73 10.39
N LYS A 61 2.20 28.64 11.10
CA LYS A 61 3.59 29.03 10.76
C LYS A 61 4.62 27.89 10.73
N LYS A 62 4.35 26.77 11.43
CA LYS A 62 5.29 25.65 11.62
C LYS A 62 4.71 24.27 11.27
N PHE A 63 3.39 24.09 11.31
CA PHE A 63 2.74 22.76 11.32
C PHE A 63 1.67 22.69 10.23
N PHE A 64 2.13 22.90 8.99
CA PHE A 64 1.28 23.14 7.81
C PHE A 64 1.53 22.19 6.64
N HIS A 65 2.50 21.28 6.76
CA HIS A 65 3.04 20.55 5.59
C HIS A 65 2.03 19.60 4.93
N ASN A 66 1.46 18.64 5.66
CA ASN A 66 0.46 17.73 5.10
C ASN A 66 -0.46 17.20 6.21
N PRO A 67 -1.79 17.08 5.97
CA PRO A 67 -2.72 16.48 6.92
C PRO A 67 -2.62 14.94 7.02
N VAL A 68 -1.90 14.28 6.11
CA VAL A 68 -1.83 12.82 6.02
C VAL A 68 -0.37 12.38 5.98
N PHE A 69 -0.09 11.26 6.65
CA PHE A 69 1.20 10.59 6.62
C PHE A 69 1.05 9.13 6.15
N GLY A 70 1.93 8.65 5.27
CA GLY A 70 1.81 7.32 4.69
C GLY A 70 2.98 6.89 3.81
N TYR A 71 2.79 5.74 3.16
CA TYR A 71 3.72 5.21 2.16
C TYR A 71 3.00 4.93 0.86
N ALA A 72 3.64 5.24 -0.27
CA ALA A 72 3.15 4.91 -1.59
C ALA A 72 4.27 4.34 -2.46
N GLY A 73 3.90 3.58 -3.48
CA GLY A 73 4.87 3.02 -4.40
C GLY A 73 4.31 1.99 -5.36
N ILE A 74 5.19 1.17 -5.92
CA ILE A 74 4.87 0.19 -6.95
C ILE A 74 5.13 -1.23 -6.48
N LEU A 75 4.21 -2.12 -6.82
CA LEU A 75 4.29 -3.56 -6.59
C LEU A 75 4.56 -4.26 -7.92
N VAL A 76 5.70 -4.93 -8.01
CA VAL A 76 6.19 -5.53 -9.26
C VAL A 76 6.36 -7.03 -9.05
N PRO A 77 5.57 -7.88 -9.74
CA PRO A 77 5.87 -9.30 -9.86
C PRO A 77 7.28 -9.50 -10.44
N ALA A 78 8.11 -10.33 -9.83
CA ALA A 78 9.51 -10.50 -10.23
C ALA A 78 9.66 -10.88 -11.72
N GLU A 79 8.74 -11.69 -12.25
CA GLU A 79 8.69 -12.07 -13.66
C GLU A 79 8.31 -10.92 -14.61
N ASN A 80 7.73 -9.83 -14.10
CA ASN A 80 7.27 -8.67 -14.88
C ASN A 80 8.20 -7.46 -14.77
N VAL A 81 9.30 -7.53 -13.99
CA VAL A 81 10.23 -6.41 -13.76
C VAL A 81 10.74 -5.81 -15.07
N ARG A 82 11.06 -6.65 -16.07
CA ARG A 82 11.56 -6.20 -17.38
C ARG A 82 10.47 -5.66 -18.32
N ARG A 83 9.20 -5.97 -18.04
CA ARG A 83 8.04 -5.54 -18.84
C ARG A 83 7.42 -4.26 -18.30
N PHE A 84 7.98 -3.68 -17.24
CA PHE A 84 7.41 -2.53 -16.53
C PHE A 84 5.96 -2.77 -16.07
N GLY A 85 5.62 -4.02 -15.77
CA GLY A 85 4.28 -4.41 -15.31
C GLY A 85 4.21 -4.40 -13.80
N GLY A 86 3.38 -3.53 -13.22
CA GLY A 86 3.18 -3.45 -11.77
C GLY A 86 1.89 -2.75 -11.39
N ASN A 87 1.55 -2.84 -10.10
CA ASN A 87 0.40 -2.18 -9.49
C ASN A 87 0.85 -1.03 -8.61
N CYS A 88 0.05 0.02 -8.53
CA CYS A 88 0.28 1.10 -7.57
C CYS A 88 -0.26 0.68 -6.19
N PHE A 89 0.45 1.07 -5.15
CA PHE A 89 0.02 0.92 -3.77
C PHE A 89 0.15 2.26 -3.05
N TYR A 90 -0.80 2.55 -2.17
CA TYR A 90 -0.62 3.60 -1.17
C TYR A 90 -1.43 3.29 0.10
N SER A 91 -0.86 3.54 1.26
CA SER A 91 -1.59 3.54 2.52
C SER A 91 -1.09 4.64 3.44
N GLY A 92 -2.01 5.29 4.15
CA GLY A 92 -1.67 6.33 5.09
C GLY A 92 -2.77 6.58 6.09
N VAL A 93 -2.55 7.55 6.96
CA VAL A 93 -3.47 7.96 8.02
C VAL A 93 -3.58 9.47 8.08
N VAL A 94 -4.80 9.99 8.23
CA VAL A 94 -5.02 11.39 8.59
C VAL A 94 -4.45 11.62 9.98
N MET A 95 -3.55 12.60 10.09
CA MET A 95 -2.89 12.91 11.35
C MET A 95 -3.85 13.67 12.28
N PRO A 96 -3.84 13.37 13.58
CA PRO A 96 -4.61 14.13 14.55
C PRO A 96 -4.11 15.58 14.59
N LEU A 97 -5.04 16.53 14.72
CA LEU A 97 -4.71 17.95 14.81
C LEU A 97 -4.03 18.27 16.15
N GLY A 98 -2.90 18.97 16.10
CA GLY A 98 -2.20 19.46 17.29
C GLY A 98 -0.72 19.07 17.34
N THR A 99 -0.04 19.53 18.40
CA THR A 99 1.37 19.20 18.67
C THR A 99 1.50 17.81 19.28
N THR A 100 2.72 17.25 19.31
CA THR A 100 3.00 15.97 20.00
C THR A 100 2.52 15.96 21.45
N THR A 101 2.63 17.08 22.17
CA THR A 101 2.13 17.20 23.55
C THR A 101 0.61 17.09 23.64
N MET A 102 -0.11 17.59 22.63
CA MET A 102 -1.57 17.53 22.60
C MET A 102 -2.09 16.17 22.13
N THR A 103 -1.43 15.57 21.14
CA THR A 103 -1.89 14.31 20.51
C THR A 103 -1.36 13.08 21.23
N GLY A 104 -0.31 13.23 22.06
CA GLY A 104 0.38 12.12 22.72
C GLY A 104 1.12 11.19 21.74
N GLN A 105 1.30 11.60 20.48
CA GLN A 105 1.90 10.77 19.44
C GLN A 105 3.19 11.39 18.91
N THR A 106 4.29 10.66 19.07
CA THR A 106 5.59 11.06 18.49
C THR A 106 5.68 10.69 17.01
N PRO A 107 6.51 11.39 16.23
CA PRO A 107 6.78 11.03 14.84
C PRO A 107 7.28 9.59 14.65
N ALA A 108 8.14 9.10 15.55
CA ALA A 108 8.67 7.75 15.50
C ALA A 108 7.59 6.67 15.72
N GLU A 109 6.67 6.89 16.67
CA GLU A 109 5.52 6.00 16.90
C GLU A 109 4.55 6.01 15.72
N LEU A 110 4.26 7.19 15.16
CA LEU A 110 3.44 7.32 13.96
C LEU A 110 4.06 6.54 12.78
N THR A 111 5.37 6.73 12.54
CA THR A 111 6.13 6.02 11.51
C THR A 111 6.01 4.52 11.67
N SER A 112 6.32 4.00 12.86
CA SER A 112 6.24 2.56 13.16
C SER A 112 4.83 2.01 12.92
N ARG A 113 3.81 2.69 13.46
CA ARG A 113 2.41 2.26 13.36
C ARG A 113 1.93 2.20 11.91
N VAL A 114 2.26 3.22 11.11
CA VAL A 114 1.84 3.31 9.72
C VAL A 114 2.60 2.29 8.86
N LEU A 115 3.90 2.12 9.07
CA LEU A 115 4.68 1.11 8.36
C LEU A 115 4.19 -0.32 8.67
N ILE A 116 3.79 -0.60 9.92
CA ILE A 116 3.16 -1.87 10.29
C ILE A 116 1.83 -2.09 9.53
N ASP A 117 0.93 -1.09 9.46
CA ASP A 117 -0.31 -1.20 8.66
C ASP A 117 -0.02 -1.42 7.18
N VAL A 118 0.99 -0.74 6.63
CA VAL A 118 1.46 -0.92 5.25
C VAL A 118 1.93 -2.35 5.01
N VAL A 119 2.81 -2.89 5.85
CA VAL A 119 3.31 -4.26 5.70
C VAL A 119 2.17 -5.27 5.79
N LYS A 120 1.26 -5.13 6.77
CA LYS A 120 0.06 -5.99 6.87
C LYS A 120 -0.76 -5.98 5.58
N ARG A 121 -0.95 -4.82 4.97
CA ARG A 121 -1.68 -4.67 3.71
C ARG A 121 -1.00 -5.33 2.54
N LEU A 122 0.31 -5.17 2.43
CA LEU A 122 1.09 -5.78 1.36
C LEU A 122 1.11 -7.31 1.50
N CYS A 123 1.23 -7.81 2.72
CA CYS A 123 1.09 -9.23 3.03
C CYS A 123 -0.29 -9.77 2.61
N LEU A 124 -1.38 -9.05 2.94
CA LEU A 124 -2.72 -9.41 2.49
C LEU A 124 -2.85 -9.43 0.97
N TYR A 125 -2.27 -8.43 0.28
CA TYR A 125 -2.25 -8.41 -1.18
C TYR A 125 -1.45 -9.59 -1.75
N ALA A 126 -0.28 -9.89 -1.18
CA ALA A 126 0.57 -10.99 -1.60
C ALA A 126 -0.12 -12.35 -1.40
N GLU A 127 -0.80 -12.54 -0.27
CA GLU A 127 -1.62 -13.73 0.04
C GLU A 127 -2.69 -13.96 -1.03
N ARG A 128 -3.47 -12.91 -1.34
CA ARG A 128 -4.54 -12.96 -2.36
C ARG A 128 -4.04 -13.31 -3.75
N ASN A 129 -2.78 -12.98 -4.04
CA ASN A 129 -2.16 -13.25 -5.33
C ASN A 129 -1.27 -14.49 -5.33
N GLY A 130 -1.22 -15.24 -4.22
CA GLY A 130 -0.40 -16.44 -4.10
C GLY A 130 1.10 -16.18 -4.25
N ARG A 131 1.61 -15.05 -3.72
CA ARG A 131 3.00 -14.62 -3.88
C ARG A 131 3.70 -14.43 -2.54
N ASN A 132 5.01 -14.63 -2.53
CA ASN A 132 5.85 -14.13 -1.46
C ASN A 132 6.11 -12.62 -1.67
N LEU A 133 6.52 -11.90 -0.63
CA LEU A 133 6.73 -10.46 -0.64
C LEU A 133 8.13 -10.09 -0.13
N THR A 134 8.80 -9.19 -0.85
CA THR A 134 9.93 -8.41 -0.33
C THR A 134 9.60 -6.92 -0.43
N VAL A 135 10.05 -6.14 0.54
CA VAL A 135 9.76 -4.70 0.62
C VAL A 135 11.08 -3.93 0.62
N LEU A 136 11.16 -2.97 -0.29
CA LEU A 136 12.25 -2.03 -0.47
C LEU A 136 11.72 -0.63 -0.17
N LEU A 137 12.34 0.06 0.77
CA LEU A 137 11.99 1.40 1.23
C LEU A 137 13.07 2.39 0.81
N ASP A 138 12.71 3.65 0.55
CA ASP A 138 13.73 4.70 0.53
C ASP A 138 14.30 4.91 1.94
N GLN A 139 15.57 5.32 1.99
CA GLN A 139 16.22 5.68 3.23
C GLN A 139 15.70 7.04 3.73
N GLY A 140 14.87 7.02 4.77
CA GLY A 140 14.33 8.23 5.35
C GLY A 140 13.53 7.99 6.63
N GLY A 141 13.07 9.09 7.24
CA GLY A 141 12.21 9.07 8.42
C GLY A 141 12.92 9.44 9.73
N PRO A 142 12.14 9.72 10.80
CA PRO A 142 12.65 10.21 12.08
C PRO A 142 13.22 9.09 12.97
N MET A 143 13.04 7.82 12.59
CA MET A 143 13.47 6.66 13.37
C MET A 143 14.86 6.17 12.90
N PRO A 144 15.79 5.90 13.83
CA PRO A 144 17.05 5.25 13.48
C PRO A 144 16.82 3.91 12.77
N ARG A 145 17.62 3.63 11.74
CA ARG A 145 17.49 2.41 10.92
C ARG A 145 17.49 1.13 11.75
N GLU A 146 18.38 1.03 12.73
CA GLU A 146 18.48 -0.17 13.60
C GLU A 146 17.22 -0.38 14.44
N ASP A 147 16.63 0.69 14.97
CA ASP A 147 15.37 0.64 15.71
C ASP A 147 14.21 0.22 14.81
N ALA A 148 14.17 0.75 13.58
CA ALA A 148 13.16 0.40 12.59
C ALA A 148 13.23 -1.09 12.22
N ILE A 149 14.44 -1.60 11.95
CA ILE A 149 14.69 -3.02 11.68
C ILE A 149 14.26 -3.88 12.86
N THR A 150 14.69 -3.53 14.08
CA THR A 150 14.41 -4.33 15.29
C THR A 150 12.92 -4.41 15.59
N ARG A 151 12.22 -3.27 15.49
CA ARG A 151 10.76 -3.20 15.69
C ARG A 151 10.02 -4.01 14.63
N MET A 152 10.43 -3.88 13.37
CA MET A 152 9.78 -4.58 12.27
C MET A 152 10.04 -6.08 12.30
N ALA A 153 11.25 -6.52 12.63
CA ALA A 153 11.59 -7.93 12.85
C ALA A 153 10.71 -8.53 13.95
N SER A 154 10.64 -7.85 15.10
CA SER A 154 9.83 -8.29 16.24
C SER A 154 8.36 -8.42 15.86
N PHE A 155 7.82 -7.47 15.10
CA PHE A 155 6.44 -7.51 14.62
C PHE A 155 6.19 -8.64 13.60
N ILE A 156 7.02 -8.75 12.55
CA ILE A 156 6.84 -9.74 11.48
C ILE A 156 6.98 -11.16 12.03
N TYR A 157 8.06 -11.45 12.76
CA TYR A 157 8.37 -12.81 13.20
C TYR A 157 7.54 -13.29 14.38
N SER A 158 6.80 -12.39 15.06
CA SER A 158 5.81 -12.75 16.09
C SER A 158 4.36 -12.78 15.58
N ALA A 159 4.12 -12.37 14.33
CA ALA A 159 2.78 -12.31 13.77
C ALA A 159 2.14 -13.70 13.66
N LYS A 160 0.85 -13.78 13.97
CA LYS A 160 0.08 -15.03 13.93
C LYS A 160 -0.78 -15.15 12.68
N GLU A 161 -1.04 -14.02 12.04
CA GLU A 161 -1.86 -13.90 10.85
C GLU A 161 -1.21 -14.67 9.68
N PRO A 162 -1.92 -15.58 8.98
CA PRO A 162 -1.34 -16.41 7.93
C PRO A 162 -0.68 -15.61 6.79
N GLU A 163 -1.29 -14.47 6.40
CA GLU A 163 -0.77 -13.61 5.35
C GLU A 163 0.60 -13.02 5.69
N MET A 164 0.93 -12.89 6.97
CA MET A 164 2.23 -12.38 7.41
C MET A 164 3.37 -13.35 7.11
N LYS A 165 3.07 -14.62 6.82
CA LYS A 165 4.09 -15.58 6.33
C LYS A 165 4.55 -15.29 4.90
N ARG A 166 3.90 -14.35 4.19
CA ARG A 166 4.29 -13.98 2.83
C ARG A 166 5.52 -13.08 2.79
N ILE A 167 5.76 -12.26 3.80
CA ILE A 167 6.97 -11.41 3.83
C ILE A 167 8.19 -12.27 4.19
N ILE A 168 9.20 -12.25 3.33
CA ILE A 168 10.34 -13.18 3.44
C ILE A 168 11.47 -12.64 4.32
N GLU A 169 11.52 -11.33 4.52
CA GLU A 169 12.54 -10.63 5.29
C GLU A 169 11.99 -9.26 5.72
N VAL A 170 12.58 -8.67 6.75
CA VAL A 170 12.31 -7.29 7.14
C VAL A 170 12.52 -6.34 5.94
N PRO A 171 11.72 -5.26 5.83
CA PRO A 171 11.90 -4.24 4.79
C PRO A 171 13.34 -3.72 4.74
N MET A 172 13.92 -3.68 3.55
CA MET A 172 15.28 -3.19 3.32
C MET A 172 15.24 -1.75 2.82
N GLN A 173 16.23 -0.95 3.23
CA GLN A 173 16.37 0.44 2.77
C GLN A 173 17.34 0.53 1.59
N LEU A 174 16.97 1.33 0.58
CA LEU A 174 17.77 1.66 -0.60
C LEU A 174 17.99 3.18 -0.69
N GLU A 175 18.96 3.60 -1.50
CA GLU A 175 19.21 5.00 -1.79
C GLU A 175 18.50 5.46 -3.09
N SER A 176 17.36 6.15 -2.97
CA SER A 176 16.51 6.57 -4.11
C SER A 176 17.26 7.13 -5.34
N HIS A 177 18.27 7.97 -5.14
CA HIS A 177 19.06 8.57 -6.23
C HIS A 177 19.81 7.56 -7.14
N ARG A 178 19.87 6.28 -6.77
CA ARG A 178 20.53 5.22 -7.55
C ARG A 178 19.56 4.22 -8.20
N TYR A 179 18.29 4.19 -7.81
CA TYR A 179 17.35 3.14 -8.23
C TYR A 179 16.10 3.73 -8.89
N GLY A 180 15.93 3.50 -10.20
CA GLY A 180 14.82 4.05 -10.97
C GLY A 180 13.43 3.62 -10.48
N ALA A 181 13.28 2.39 -9.97
CA ALA A 181 12.02 1.93 -9.38
C ALA A 181 11.69 2.68 -8.07
N MET A 182 12.71 3.08 -7.31
CA MET A 182 12.52 3.90 -6.10
C MET A 182 12.14 5.32 -6.48
N GLN A 183 12.80 5.92 -7.48
CA GLN A 183 12.42 7.25 -7.99
C GLN A 183 10.97 7.32 -8.48
N PHE A 184 10.45 6.22 -9.04
CA PHE A 184 9.04 6.12 -9.38
C PHE A 184 8.14 6.11 -8.13
N ALA A 185 8.56 5.43 -7.06
CA ALA A 185 7.86 5.49 -5.78
C ALA A 185 7.82 6.93 -5.24
N ASP A 186 8.92 7.69 -5.30
CA ASP A 186 8.96 9.11 -4.92
C ASP A 186 7.96 9.95 -5.73
N TRP A 187 7.86 9.71 -7.05
CA TRP A 187 6.88 10.40 -7.89
C TRP A 187 5.43 10.04 -7.51
N LEU A 188 5.18 8.77 -7.16
CA LEU A 188 3.88 8.35 -6.69
C LEU A 188 3.56 8.97 -5.32
N CYS A 189 4.53 9.07 -4.42
CA CYS A 189 4.43 9.79 -3.15
C CYS A 189 4.12 11.28 -3.37
N ALA A 190 4.80 11.91 -4.32
CA ALA A 190 4.60 13.31 -4.66
C ALA A 190 3.15 13.59 -5.12
N ILE A 191 2.60 12.78 -6.02
CA ILE A 191 1.22 12.97 -6.48
C ILE A 191 0.19 12.56 -5.41
N THR A 192 0.47 11.50 -4.64
CA THR A 192 -0.39 11.06 -3.53
C THR A 192 -0.48 12.14 -2.47
N SER A 193 0.66 12.71 -2.05
CA SER A 193 0.79 13.80 -1.07
C SER A 193 -0.08 15.01 -1.44
N ARG A 194 -0.05 15.44 -2.71
CA ARG A 194 -0.84 16.57 -3.21
C ARG A 194 -2.33 16.25 -3.29
N THR A 195 -2.67 15.03 -3.68
CA THR A 195 -4.06 14.55 -3.73
C THR A 195 -4.68 14.52 -2.34
N VAL A 196 -3.98 13.94 -1.36
CA VAL A 196 -4.49 13.89 0.02
C VAL A 196 -4.50 15.28 0.66
N HIS A 197 -3.53 16.15 0.35
CA HIS A 197 -3.60 17.55 0.78
C HIS A 197 -4.91 18.20 0.33
N TYR A 198 -5.21 18.18 -0.97
CA TYR A 198 -6.45 18.76 -1.50
C TYR A 198 -7.71 18.17 -0.85
N HIS A 199 -7.76 16.85 -0.63
CA HIS A 199 -8.95 16.19 -0.06
C HIS A 199 -9.18 16.43 1.43
N PHE A 200 -8.12 16.70 2.20
CA PHE A 200 -8.15 16.76 3.67
C PHE A 200 -7.77 18.13 4.26
N THR A 201 -7.66 19.17 3.43
CA THR A 201 -7.49 20.57 3.90
C THR A 201 -8.60 21.49 3.37
N ASP A 202 -8.71 22.66 3.99
CA ASP A 202 -9.54 23.77 3.55
C ASP A 202 -8.99 24.46 2.29
N SER A 203 -7.68 24.37 2.04
CA SER A 203 -6.99 24.96 0.89
C SER A 203 -7.35 24.29 -0.43
N ASN A 204 -7.60 25.07 -1.49
CA ASN A 204 -7.75 24.56 -2.85
C ASN A 204 -6.40 24.36 -3.56
N GLU A 205 -5.30 24.44 -2.83
CA GLU A 205 -3.98 24.07 -3.34
C GLU A 205 -4.02 22.62 -3.83
N PHE A 206 -3.49 22.41 -5.05
CA PHE A 206 -3.47 21.12 -5.73
C PHE A 206 -4.85 20.56 -6.17
N ASP A 207 -5.82 21.41 -6.49
CA ASP A 207 -7.09 21.01 -7.13
C ASP A 207 -6.95 20.14 -8.40
N TRP A 208 -5.83 20.29 -9.11
CA TRP A 208 -5.46 19.47 -10.27
C TRP A 208 -5.00 18.04 -9.90
N ALA A 209 -4.54 17.82 -8.65
CA ALA A 209 -3.90 16.58 -8.25
C ALA A 209 -4.80 15.35 -8.29
N PRO A 210 -6.09 15.37 -7.85
CA PRO A 210 -6.99 14.23 -7.99
C PRO A 210 -7.12 13.74 -9.43
N ASN A 211 -7.12 14.64 -10.42
CA ASN A 211 -7.20 14.26 -11.82
C ASN A 211 -5.89 13.65 -12.34
N ALA A 212 -4.74 14.22 -11.98
CA ALA A 212 -3.44 13.63 -12.32
C ALA A 212 -3.24 12.26 -11.63
N PHE A 213 -3.62 12.14 -10.36
CA PHE A 213 -3.60 10.90 -9.60
C PHE A 213 -4.47 9.84 -10.25
N LYS A 214 -5.70 10.18 -10.66
CA LYS A 214 -6.62 9.30 -11.38
C LYS A 214 -5.98 8.65 -12.60
N ASN A 215 -5.23 9.43 -13.40
CA ASN A 215 -4.59 8.91 -14.61
C ASN A 215 -3.52 7.86 -14.31
N ILE A 216 -2.94 7.88 -13.11
CA ILE A 216 -1.94 6.93 -12.65
C ILE A 216 -2.62 5.72 -11.99
N VAL A 217 -3.56 5.93 -11.08
CA VAL A 217 -4.02 4.86 -10.17
C VAL A 217 -5.32 4.17 -10.56
N ARG A 218 -6.16 4.75 -11.45
CA ARG A 218 -7.55 4.29 -11.65
C ARG A 218 -7.71 2.79 -11.92
N ASN A 219 -6.80 2.21 -12.70
CA ASN A 219 -6.83 0.80 -13.06
C ASN A 219 -5.67 0.00 -12.42
N TRP A 220 -4.78 0.67 -11.70
CA TRP A 220 -3.51 0.10 -11.25
C TRP A 220 -3.39 0.03 -9.74
N ALA A 221 -4.16 0.83 -8.98
CA ALA A 221 -4.16 0.77 -7.53
C ALA A 221 -4.66 -0.58 -7.01
N THR A 222 -3.97 -1.12 -6.02
CA THR A 222 -4.43 -2.31 -5.30
C THR A 222 -5.71 -2.04 -4.51
N THR A 223 -6.47 -3.09 -4.22
CA THR A 223 -7.69 -3.00 -3.40
C THR A 223 -7.41 -2.65 -1.93
N GLU A 224 -6.18 -2.88 -1.50
CA GLU A 224 -5.62 -2.65 -0.18
C GLU A 224 -5.26 -1.18 0.01
N SER A 225 -5.15 -0.41 -1.09
CA SER A 225 -4.83 1.01 -1.03
C SER A 225 -5.95 1.82 -0.37
N ARG A 226 -5.59 2.66 0.62
CA ARG A 226 -6.53 3.50 1.38
C ARG A 226 -5.85 4.56 2.24
N ILE A 227 -6.58 5.62 2.58
CA ILE A 227 -6.22 6.52 3.69
C ILE A 227 -7.16 6.25 4.86
N PHE A 228 -6.62 5.96 6.04
CA PHE A 228 -7.40 5.76 7.26
C PHE A 228 -7.71 7.10 7.93
N VAL A 229 -8.94 7.26 8.42
CA VAL A 229 -9.40 8.47 9.12
C VAL A 229 -9.76 8.07 10.56
N PRO A 230 -8.88 8.32 11.54
CA PRO A 230 -9.08 7.88 12.92
C PRO A 230 -10.38 8.39 13.54
N GLU A 231 -10.73 9.65 13.29
CA GLU A 231 -11.87 10.35 13.91
C GLU A 231 -13.22 9.68 13.59
N THR A 232 -13.32 9.09 12.40
CA THR A 232 -14.54 8.41 11.93
C THR A 232 -14.38 6.89 11.90
N HIS A 233 -13.22 6.38 12.31
CA HIS A 233 -12.84 4.97 12.18
C HIS A 233 -13.12 4.41 10.76
N SER A 234 -12.88 5.23 9.74
CA SER A 234 -13.24 4.94 8.36
C SER A 234 -12.03 4.93 7.43
N SER A 235 -12.23 4.55 6.18
CA SER A 235 -11.16 4.46 5.18
C SER A 235 -11.59 5.08 3.87
N VAL A 236 -10.83 6.06 3.41
CA VAL A 236 -11.01 6.71 2.11
C VAL A 236 -10.32 5.87 1.04
N ARG A 237 -11.10 5.39 0.08
CA ARG A 237 -10.64 4.51 -1.01
C ARG A 237 -10.31 5.31 -2.27
N THR A 238 -9.62 4.68 -3.21
CA THR A 238 -9.23 5.27 -4.51
C THR A 238 -10.36 6.00 -5.20
N ARG A 239 -11.56 5.43 -5.23
CA ARG A 239 -12.75 6.06 -5.84
C ARG A 239 -13.07 7.46 -5.32
N SER A 240 -12.78 7.72 -4.04
CA SER A 240 -13.03 9.00 -3.39
C SER A 240 -11.88 9.99 -3.63
N LEU A 241 -10.64 9.50 -3.73
CA LEU A 241 -9.45 10.34 -3.95
C LEU A 241 -9.24 10.74 -5.42
N ILE A 242 -9.91 10.09 -6.36
CA ILE A 242 -9.91 10.48 -7.78
C ILE A 242 -11.09 11.40 -8.13
N HIS A 243 -11.91 11.74 -7.13
CA HIS A 243 -13.09 12.58 -7.30
C HIS A 243 -12.69 14.06 -7.25
N PRO A 244 -13.25 14.95 -8.09
CA PRO A 244 -12.88 16.36 -8.09
C PRO A 244 -13.34 17.13 -6.84
N LEU A 245 -14.43 16.70 -6.21
CA LEU A 245 -14.88 17.28 -4.94
C LEU A 245 -14.06 16.74 -3.77
N LYS A 246 -13.71 17.64 -2.83
CA LYS A 246 -12.97 17.29 -1.63
C LYS A 246 -13.70 16.26 -0.79
N TRP A 247 -12.92 15.40 -0.12
CA TRP A 247 -13.50 14.38 0.74
C TRP A 247 -14.14 15.02 1.97
N VAL A 248 -13.47 16.01 2.57
CA VAL A 248 -13.99 16.77 3.72
C VAL A 248 -15.32 17.45 3.41
N ASP A 249 -15.45 18.11 2.25
CA ASP A 249 -16.70 18.79 1.87
C ASP A 249 -17.85 17.81 1.64
N SER A 250 -17.56 16.68 0.99
CA SER A 250 -18.56 15.64 0.72
C SER A 250 -19.05 14.95 2.00
N ASN A 251 -18.18 14.75 2.99
CA ASN A 251 -18.56 14.12 4.26
C ASN A 251 -19.18 15.09 5.26
N PHE A 252 -18.74 16.35 5.29
CA PHE A 252 -19.41 17.39 6.09
C PHE A 252 -20.88 17.53 5.65
N ASN A 253 -21.13 17.51 4.35
CA ASN A 253 -22.50 17.50 3.79
C ASN A 253 -23.28 16.22 4.10
N SER A 254 -22.61 15.07 4.27
CA SER A 254 -23.27 13.81 4.66
C SER A 254 -23.64 13.79 6.15
N GLN A 255 -22.86 14.44 7.02
CA GLN A 255 -23.19 14.57 8.45
C GLN A 255 -24.33 15.59 8.70
N LEU A 256 -24.47 16.61 7.83
CA LEU A 256 -25.64 17.50 7.81
C LEU A 256 -26.90 16.82 7.24
N ARG A 257 -26.76 15.67 6.56
CA ARG A 257 -27.87 14.82 6.11
C ARG A 257 -28.13 13.71 7.14
N THR A 258 -28.63 14.08 8.31
CA THR A 258 -29.36 13.12 9.14
C THR A 258 -30.65 12.69 8.41
N PRO A 259 -31.04 11.40 8.45
CA PRO A 259 -32.29 10.93 7.86
C PRO A 259 -33.45 11.35 8.77
N GLY A 260 -34.08 12.49 8.45
CA GLY A 260 -35.16 13.01 9.29
C GLY A 260 -35.76 14.32 8.82
N ALA A 261 -36.06 14.47 7.53
CA ALA A 261 -37.05 15.41 7.04
C ALA A 261 -37.45 15.03 5.61
N THR A 262 -38.27 14.00 5.49
CA THR A 262 -39.08 13.81 4.30
C THR A 262 -40.07 14.98 4.25
N LEU A 263 -39.77 16.03 3.47
CA LEU A 263 -40.79 16.97 3.03
C LEU A 263 -41.62 16.30 1.93
N GLN A 264 -42.41 15.31 2.32
CA GLN A 264 -43.70 15.07 1.71
C GLN A 264 -44.72 15.76 2.61
N GLN A 265 -44.96 17.03 2.35
CA GLN A 265 -46.25 17.62 2.65
C GLN A 265 -46.92 17.96 1.34
N CYS A 266 -48.09 17.36 1.20
CA CYS A 266 -48.97 17.36 0.05
C CYS A 266 -49.19 18.77 -0.49
N VAL A 267 -48.94 18.92 -1.79
CA VAL A 267 -49.64 19.92 -2.60
C VAL A 267 -51.03 19.33 -2.85
N GLY A 268 -51.98 19.67 -1.97
CA GLY A 268 -53.37 19.25 -2.04
C GLY A 268 -54.03 19.54 -0.71
N ASP A 269 -55.07 20.37 -0.73
CA ASP A 269 -55.97 20.73 0.39
C ASP A 269 -55.78 22.11 1.05
N ALA A 270 -55.43 23.13 0.27
CA ALA A 270 -55.69 24.52 0.66
C ALA A 270 -56.29 25.34 -0.48
N LEU A 271 -57.35 24.82 -1.11
CA LEU A 271 -58.29 25.60 -1.92
C LEU A 271 -59.71 25.07 -1.73
N SER A 272 -60.42 25.58 -0.71
CA SER A 272 -61.83 25.97 -0.89
C SER A 272 -62.32 26.90 0.23
N PRO A 273 -63.29 27.79 -0.08
CA PRO A 273 -63.58 28.97 0.72
C PRO A 273 -64.90 28.88 1.52
N ARG A 274 -65.03 29.81 2.50
CA ARG A 274 -66.27 30.33 3.14
C ARG A 274 -67.05 29.47 4.14
N ALA A 275 -67.33 30.08 5.30
CA ALA A 275 -68.66 30.52 5.80
C ALA A 275 -68.64 30.49 7.35
N GLU A 276 -68.67 31.64 8.03
CA GLU A 276 -69.85 32.19 8.71
C GLU A 276 -70.49 31.25 9.75
N LEU A 277 -70.17 31.45 11.03
CA LEU A 277 -71.05 31.91 12.13
C LEU A 277 -70.29 31.88 13.48
#